data_AF-A0A7C9CHN4-F1
#
_entry.id   AF-A0A7C9CHN4-F1
#
_cell.length_a   1.000
_cell.length_b   1.000
_cell.length_c   1.000
_cell.angle_alpha   90.00
_cell.angle_beta   90.00
_cell.angle_gamma   90.00
#
_symmetry.space_group_name_H-M   'P 1'
#
loop_
_entity.id
_entity.type
_entity.pdbx_description
1 polymer ?
#
loop_
_entity_poly.entity_id
_entity_poly.type
_entity_poly.pdbx_seq_one_letter_code
_entity_poly.pdbx_strand_id
1 'polypeptide(L)'
;MASGFALIFLLFQWLLIFLPSSSLPLCTDLRAPIKVQNPLEFCSEYNNGSTCCDSSRDLQLRKQFAAMNISDSTCASLLKSILCATCDPFAADLFRATTGKQQQRRTLPLLCNSNRAGGSHSSKESTTSFCSTVWNTCKIISIPNSPFAPSLEGGAGGGA
;
A
#
# COMPACT_ATOMS: atom_id res chain seq x y z
N MET A 1 16.33 -30.58 40.64
CA MET A 1 15.88 -29.18 40.47
C MET A 1 16.24 -28.60 39.10
N ALA A 2 17.42 -28.89 38.52
CA ALA A 2 17.82 -28.36 37.20
C ALA A 2 16.95 -28.80 36.00
N SER A 3 16.39 -30.02 36.02
CA SER A 3 15.59 -30.58 34.91
C SER A 3 14.25 -29.84 34.68
N GLY A 4 13.60 -29.39 35.76
CA GLY A 4 12.34 -28.63 35.67
C GLY A 4 12.53 -27.25 35.04
N PHE A 5 13.65 -26.58 35.34
CA PHE A 5 13.97 -25.28 34.73
C PHE A 5 14.23 -25.40 33.23
N ALA A 6 14.85 -26.48 32.76
CA ALA A 6 15.08 -26.72 31.34
C ALA A 6 13.77 -26.92 30.56
N LEU A 7 12.81 -27.68 31.11
CA LEU A 7 11.49 -27.87 30.51
C LEU A 7 10.69 -26.57 30.45
N ILE A 8 10.72 -25.76 31.51
CA ILE A 8 10.05 -24.45 31.55
C ILE A 8 10.65 -23.49 30.51
N PHE A 9 11.99 -23.46 30.39
CA PHE A 9 12.66 -22.66 29.36
C PHE A 9 12.32 -23.11 27.94
N LEU A 10 12.26 -24.42 27.69
CA LEU A 10 11.88 -24.97 26.39
C LEU A 10 10.41 -24.66 26.04
N LEU A 11 9.51 -24.74 27.01
CA LEU A 11 8.10 -24.37 26.84
C LEU A 11 7.93 -22.87 26.57
N PHE A 12 8.70 -22.01 27.24
CA PHE A 12 8.67 -20.57 27.02
C PHE A 12 9.19 -20.19 25.63
N GLN A 13 10.26 -20.85 25.16
CA GLN A 13 10.77 -20.67 23.79
C GLN A 13 9.76 -21.15 22.74
N TRP A 14 9.07 -22.26 22.99
CA TRP A 14 7.99 -22.72 22.12
C TRP A 14 6.85 -21.71 22.06
N LEU A 15 6.42 -21.17 23.21
CA LEU A 15 5.36 -20.17 23.30
C LEU A 15 5.71 -18.89 22.51
N LEU A 16 6.97 -18.43 22.55
CA LEU A 16 7.43 -17.27 21.79
C LEU A 16 7.47 -17.53 20.27
N ILE A 17 7.77 -18.76 19.83
CA ILE A 17 7.77 -19.13 18.41
C ILE A 17 6.34 -19.19 17.84
N PHE A 18 5.35 -19.52 18.67
CA PHE A 18 3.95 -19.57 18.26
C PHE A 18 3.24 -18.22 18.29
N LEU A 19 3.89 -17.12 18.70
CA LEU A 19 3.28 -15.79 18.62
C LEU A 19 3.17 -15.36 17.14
N PRO A 20 1.95 -15.24 16.58
CA PRO A 20 1.80 -14.76 15.22
C PRO A 20 2.30 -13.31 15.17
N SER A 21 3.32 -13.08 14.34
CA SER A 21 3.71 -11.71 13.97
C SER A 21 2.68 -11.17 13.00
N SER A 22 1.57 -10.63 13.53
CA SER A 22 0.58 -9.91 12.73
C SER A 22 1.14 -8.55 12.34
N SER A 23 1.02 -8.16 11.07
CA SER A 23 1.27 -6.77 10.68
C SER A 23 0.29 -5.88 11.44
N LEU A 24 0.81 -4.84 12.09
CA LEU A 24 -0.05 -3.86 12.72
C LEU A 24 -0.67 -3.02 11.60
N PRO A 25 -2.00 -2.81 11.61
CA PRO A 25 -2.64 -1.93 10.64
C PRO A 25 -2.12 -0.50 10.87
N LEU A 26 -1.33 -0.02 9.92
CA LEU A 26 -0.64 1.25 9.94
C LEU A 26 -0.88 1.95 8.61
N CYS A 27 -1.20 3.23 8.69
CA CYS A 27 -1.31 4.12 7.55
C CYS A 27 0.07 4.55 7.06
N THR A 28 0.16 5.13 5.86
CA THR A 28 1.46 5.59 5.33
C THR A 28 2.18 6.47 6.35
N ASP A 29 1.48 7.38 7.02
CA ASP A 29 1.95 8.27 8.10
C ASP A 29 2.26 7.60 9.45
N LEU A 30 2.28 6.27 9.50
CA LEU A 30 2.52 5.45 10.70
C LEU A 30 1.47 5.67 11.80
N ARG A 31 0.33 6.27 11.46
CA ARG A 31 -0.81 6.36 12.37
C ARG A 31 -1.69 5.12 12.24
N ALA A 32 -2.47 4.86 13.28
CA ALA A 32 -3.50 3.83 13.25
C ALA A 32 -4.64 4.26 12.30
N PRO A 33 -5.25 3.32 11.55
CA PRO A 33 -6.41 3.64 10.73
C PRO A 33 -7.59 4.07 11.60
N ILE A 34 -8.39 4.96 11.05
CA ILE A 34 -9.56 5.53 11.70
C ILE A 34 -10.81 4.78 11.26
N LYS A 35 -11.85 4.76 12.12
CA LYS A 35 -13.18 4.34 11.68
C LYS A 35 -13.75 5.42 10.76
N VAL A 36 -14.38 4.99 9.68
CA VAL A 36 -15.04 5.89 8.72
C VAL A 36 -16.16 6.65 9.46
N GLN A 37 -15.97 7.95 9.64
CA GLN A 37 -17.00 8.83 10.24
C GLN A 37 -17.97 9.33 9.18
N ASN A 38 -17.45 9.64 7.99
CA ASN A 38 -18.18 10.11 6.84
C ASN A 38 -17.81 9.23 5.64
N PRO A 39 -18.78 8.81 4.81
CA PRO A 39 -18.48 7.97 3.66
C PRO A 39 -17.55 8.70 2.68
N LEU A 40 -16.50 8.02 2.25
CA LEU A 40 -15.65 8.42 1.13
C LEU A 40 -16.48 8.32 -0.16
N GLU A 41 -16.51 9.39 -0.93
CA GLU A 41 -17.23 9.46 -2.20
C GLU A 41 -16.37 8.92 -3.34
N PHE A 42 -15.08 9.22 -3.33
CA PHE A 42 -14.17 8.80 -4.38
C PHE A 42 -13.67 7.38 -4.13
N CYS A 43 -13.01 7.12 -2.99
CA CYS A 43 -12.51 5.80 -2.59
C CYS A 43 -13.53 5.00 -1.77
N SER A 44 -14.76 4.89 -2.29
CA SER A 44 -15.90 4.29 -1.59
C SER A 44 -15.72 2.83 -1.18
N GLU A 45 -14.80 2.11 -1.82
CA GLU A 45 -14.44 0.72 -1.49
C GLU A 45 -13.88 0.57 -0.06
N TYR A 46 -13.36 1.64 0.53
CA TYR A 46 -12.81 1.66 1.89
C TYR A 46 -13.80 2.15 2.96
N ASN A 47 -15.09 2.29 2.62
CA ASN A 47 -16.13 2.67 3.58
C ASN A 47 -16.44 1.58 4.61
N ASN A 48 -16.12 0.32 4.29
CA ASN A 48 -16.42 -0.82 5.15
C ASN A 48 -15.23 -1.10 6.08
N GLY A 49 -15.25 -0.52 7.28
CA GLY A 49 -14.29 -0.82 8.34
C GLY A 49 -13.41 0.36 8.73
N SER A 50 -12.12 0.08 8.95
CA SER A 50 -11.10 1.08 9.26
C SER A 50 -10.37 1.50 8.00
N THR A 51 -10.09 2.79 7.86
CA THR A 51 -9.42 3.37 6.69
C THR A 51 -8.32 4.35 7.12
N CYS A 52 -7.38 4.60 6.23
CA CYS A 52 -6.35 5.61 6.38
C CYS A 52 -6.71 6.97 5.77
N CYS A 53 -7.91 7.12 5.21
CA CYS A 53 -8.37 8.34 4.58
C CYS A 53 -9.57 8.96 5.32
N ASP A 54 -9.53 10.28 5.45
CA ASP A 54 -10.70 11.09 5.79
C ASP A 54 -11.27 11.75 4.50
N SER A 55 -12.35 12.53 4.65
CA SER A 55 -12.98 13.23 3.52
C SER A 55 -12.04 14.23 2.83
N SER A 56 -11.09 14.82 3.57
CA SER A 56 -10.11 15.76 3.00
C SER A 56 -9.13 15.02 2.09
N ARG A 57 -8.61 13.88 2.56
CA ARG A 57 -7.70 13.03 1.80
C ARG A 57 -8.39 12.40 0.59
N ASP A 58 -9.63 11.94 0.74
CA ASP A 58 -10.46 11.42 -0.36
C ASP A 58 -10.64 12.47 -1.47
N LEU A 59 -10.94 13.71 -1.08
CA LEU A 59 -11.09 14.83 -2.01
C LEU A 59 -9.77 15.17 -2.72
N GLN A 60 -8.63 15.08 -2.03
CA GLN A 60 -7.31 15.26 -2.63
C GLN A 60 -7.01 14.18 -3.67
N LEU A 61 -7.29 12.92 -3.36
CA LEU A 61 -7.13 11.80 -4.31
C LEU A 61 -8.03 12.00 -5.53
N ARG A 62 -9.28 12.44 -5.34
CA ARG A 62 -10.19 12.77 -6.44
C ARG A 62 -9.62 13.86 -7.35
N LYS A 63 -9.05 14.93 -6.77
CA LYS A 63 -8.41 16.02 -7.55
C LYS A 63 -7.20 15.52 -8.33
N GLN A 64 -6.35 14.71 -7.69
CA GLN A 64 -5.20 14.09 -8.35
C GLN A 64 -5.65 13.21 -9.53
N PHE A 65 -6.71 12.43 -9.34
CA PHE A 65 -7.29 11.61 -10.40
C PHE A 65 -7.84 12.44 -11.56
N ALA A 66 -8.58 13.51 -11.28
CA ALA A 66 -9.09 14.42 -12.30
C ALA A 66 -7.97 15.07 -13.12
N ALA A 67 -6.85 15.41 -12.48
CA ALA A 67 -5.67 15.98 -13.15
C ALA A 67 -4.96 15.00 -14.10
N MET A 68 -5.24 13.69 -14.00
CA MET A 68 -4.73 12.69 -14.93
C MET A 68 -5.49 12.62 -16.26
N ASN A 69 -6.67 13.26 -16.37
CA ASN A 69 -7.47 13.40 -17.60
C ASN A 69 -7.49 12.14 -18.49
N ILE A 70 -7.78 10.99 -17.89
CA ILE A 70 -7.68 9.67 -18.54
C ILE A 70 -8.92 9.46 -19.42
N SER A 71 -8.71 9.21 -20.71
CA SER A 71 -9.81 9.03 -21.67
C SER A 71 -10.48 7.65 -21.59
N ASP A 72 -9.73 6.61 -21.25
CA ASP A 72 -10.22 5.23 -21.20
C ASP A 72 -10.73 4.88 -19.80
N SER A 73 -11.99 4.45 -19.71
CA SER A 73 -12.65 4.14 -18.44
C SER A 73 -12.08 2.92 -17.72
N THR A 74 -11.52 1.95 -18.46
CA THR A 74 -10.93 0.74 -17.89
C THR A 74 -9.60 1.06 -17.21
N CYS A 75 -8.73 1.79 -17.91
CA CYS A 75 -7.48 2.30 -17.35
C CYS A 75 -7.75 3.27 -16.18
N ALA A 76 -8.75 4.14 -16.32
CA ALA A 76 -9.16 5.06 -15.26
C ALA A 76 -9.59 4.30 -14.00
N SER A 77 -10.34 3.20 -14.12
CA SER A 77 -10.74 2.38 -12.98
C SER A 77 -9.55 1.71 -12.28
N LEU A 78 -8.57 1.21 -13.05
CA LEU A 78 -7.34 0.64 -12.50
C LEU A 78 -6.50 1.69 -11.77
N LEU A 79 -6.30 2.87 -12.37
CA LEU A 79 -5.56 3.97 -11.75
C LEU A 79 -6.25 4.51 -10.50
N LYS A 80 -7.59 4.53 -10.48
CA LYS A 80 -8.37 4.88 -9.29
C LYS A 80 -8.05 3.93 -8.13
N SER A 81 -8.08 2.62 -8.37
CA SER A 81 -7.75 1.62 -7.35
C SER A 81 -6.32 1.80 -6.80
N ILE A 82 -5.35 2.09 -7.68
CA ILE A 82 -3.96 2.36 -7.27
C ILE A 82 -3.87 3.60 -6.37
N LEU A 83 -4.60 4.68 -6.69
CA LEU A 83 -4.63 5.89 -5.86
C LEU A 83 -5.29 5.62 -4.50
N CYS A 84 -6.42 4.91 -4.51
CA CYS A 84 -7.20 4.58 -3.33
C CYS A 84 -6.50 3.59 -2.40
N ALA A 85 -5.50 2.85 -2.84
CA ALA A 85 -4.66 2.00 -1.98
C ALA A 85 -4.01 2.76 -0.80
N THR A 86 -3.88 4.09 -0.87
CA THR A 86 -3.45 4.92 0.27
C THR A 86 -4.42 4.86 1.45
N CYS A 87 -5.69 4.55 1.18
CA CYS A 87 -6.77 4.46 2.17
C CYS A 87 -6.86 3.07 2.82
N ASP A 88 -6.06 2.11 2.37
CA ASP A 88 -5.98 0.78 2.95
C ASP A 88 -5.47 0.82 4.40
N PRO A 89 -6.06 0.06 5.34
CA PRO A 89 -5.60 0.05 6.74
C PRO A 89 -4.16 -0.46 6.94
N PHE A 90 -3.56 -1.09 5.93
CA PHE A 90 -2.17 -1.55 5.90
C PHE A 90 -1.31 -0.74 4.92
N ALA A 91 -1.72 0.48 4.56
CA ALA A 91 -1.01 1.31 3.60
C ALA A 91 0.48 1.54 3.95
N ALA A 92 0.88 1.51 5.23
CA ALA A 92 2.30 1.55 5.61
C ALA A 92 3.11 0.43 4.94
N ASP A 93 2.59 -0.79 4.96
CA ASP A 93 3.25 -1.95 4.38
C ASP A 93 3.16 -1.92 2.86
N LEU A 94 2.02 -1.52 2.28
CA LEU A 94 1.86 -1.39 0.83
C LEU A 94 2.85 -0.37 0.23
N PHE A 95 3.11 0.74 0.92
CA PHE A 95 3.97 1.82 0.41
C PHE A 95 5.42 1.76 0.95
N ARG A 96 5.79 0.69 1.66
CA ARG A 96 7.13 0.52 2.20
C ARG A 96 8.14 0.18 1.10
N ALA A 97 9.12 1.04 0.86
CA ALA A 97 10.34 0.66 0.15
C ALA A 97 11.37 0.11 1.15
N THR A 98 11.96 -1.04 0.83
CA THR A 98 13.21 -1.47 1.45
C THR A 98 14.35 -1.21 0.46
N THR A 99 15.13 -0.16 0.69
CA THR A 99 16.37 0.12 -0.04
C THR A 99 17.54 0.02 0.94
N GLY A 100 18.15 -1.16 1.02
CA GLY A 100 19.17 -1.43 2.04
C GLY A 100 18.60 -1.42 3.46
N LYS A 101 19.25 -0.70 4.39
CA LYS A 101 18.82 -0.56 5.80
C LYS A 101 17.87 0.63 6.06
N GLN A 102 17.56 1.43 5.04
CA GLN A 102 16.74 2.63 5.19
C GLN A 102 15.30 2.36 4.73
N GLN A 103 14.33 2.82 5.53
CA GLN A 103 12.91 2.72 5.21
C GLN A 103 12.46 4.01 4.53
N GLN A 104 12.12 3.92 3.24
CA GLN A 104 11.63 5.06 2.47
C GLN A 104 10.22 4.78 1.95
N ARG A 105 9.35 5.80 1.92
CA ARG A 105 8.03 5.65 1.30
C ARG A 105 8.13 5.68 -0.21
N ARG A 106 7.41 4.77 -0.86
CA ARG A 106 7.21 4.80 -2.31
C ARG A 106 6.06 5.71 -2.66
N THR A 107 6.09 6.24 -3.88
CA THR A 107 4.97 6.95 -4.49
C THR A 107 3.88 5.98 -4.94
N LEU A 108 4.25 4.74 -5.27
CA LEU A 108 3.35 3.68 -5.72
C LEU A 108 3.32 2.51 -4.73
N PRO A 109 2.13 1.95 -4.45
CA PRO A 109 1.99 0.76 -3.62
C PRO A 109 2.57 -0.49 -4.31
N LEU A 110 3.08 -1.41 -3.50
CA LEU A 110 3.45 -2.77 -3.89
C LEU A 110 2.19 -3.60 -4.17
N LEU A 111 1.60 -3.43 -5.35
CA LEU A 111 0.42 -4.21 -5.80
C LEU A 111 0.79 -5.38 -6.71
N CYS A 112 2.02 -5.40 -7.24
CA CYS A 112 2.50 -6.49 -8.08
C CYS A 112 3.03 -7.63 -7.21
N ASN A 113 2.83 -8.87 -7.66
CA ASN A 113 3.51 -10.04 -7.09
C ASN A 113 5.01 -10.00 -7.43
N SER A 114 5.78 -9.18 -6.72
CA SER A 114 7.22 -9.30 -6.65
C SER A 114 7.52 -10.27 -5.53
N ASN A 115 7.87 -11.50 -5.87
CA ASN A 115 8.27 -12.57 -4.95
C ASN A 115 9.26 -12.05 -3.88
N ARG A 116 8.73 -11.61 -2.74
CA ARG A 116 9.41 -11.45 -1.45
C ARG A 116 8.42 -11.89 -0.38
N ALA A 117 8.80 -12.95 0.31
CA ALA A 117 8.05 -13.61 1.36
C ALA A 117 7.72 -12.66 2.53
N GLY A 118 6.51 -12.81 3.07
CA GLY A 118 6.11 -12.30 4.40
C GLY A 118 5.02 -11.24 4.36
N GLY A 119 3.75 -11.68 4.38
CA GLY A 119 2.61 -10.79 4.60
C GLY A 119 1.38 -11.20 3.80
N SER A 120 0.51 -11.98 4.45
CA SER A 120 -0.74 -12.51 3.92
C SER A 120 -1.74 -11.39 3.66
N HIS A 121 -2.03 -11.08 2.39
CA HIS A 121 -3.32 -10.61 1.86
C HIS A 121 -3.16 -10.42 0.35
N SER A 122 -3.10 -11.50 -0.42
CA SER A 122 -3.56 -11.48 -1.81
C SER A 122 -3.73 -12.92 -2.32
N SER A 123 -4.91 -13.16 -2.85
CA SER A 123 -5.46 -14.42 -3.33
C SER A 123 -4.50 -15.18 -4.26
N LYS A 124 -4.39 -16.49 -4.04
CA LYS A 124 -4.04 -17.43 -5.10
C LYS A 124 -5.19 -17.43 -6.11
N GLU A 125 -5.11 -16.59 -7.13
CA GLU A 125 -5.90 -16.73 -8.35
C GLU A 125 -4.97 -16.45 -9.53
N SER A 126 -5.00 -17.35 -10.50
CA SER A 126 -4.07 -17.45 -11.62
C SER A 126 -4.52 -16.61 -12.83
N THR A 127 -3.60 -16.43 -13.80
CA THR A 127 -3.75 -15.76 -15.11
C THR A 127 -3.60 -14.23 -15.09
N THR A 128 -2.41 -13.74 -15.47
CA THR A 128 -1.97 -12.32 -15.52
C THR A 128 -1.89 -11.58 -14.17
N SER A 129 -0.71 -11.07 -13.80
CA SER A 129 -0.53 -10.28 -12.57
C SER A 129 -1.29 -8.96 -12.66
N PHE A 130 -1.75 -8.39 -11.53
CA PHE A 130 -2.41 -7.06 -11.48
C PHE A 130 -1.64 -6.01 -12.31
N CYS A 131 -0.31 -6.02 -12.22
CA CYS A 131 0.53 -5.08 -12.94
C CYS A 131 0.63 -5.36 -14.44
N SER A 132 0.54 -6.63 -14.85
CA SER A 132 0.39 -6.97 -16.26
C SER A 132 -0.93 -6.43 -16.82
N THR A 133 -2.01 -6.49 -16.03
CA THR A 133 -3.32 -5.92 -16.40
C THR A 133 -3.23 -4.40 -16.51
N VAL A 134 -2.68 -3.72 -15.50
CA VAL A 134 -2.47 -2.26 -15.54
C VAL A 134 -1.64 -1.86 -16.77
N TRP A 135 -0.52 -2.53 -17.00
CA TRP A 135 0.35 -2.23 -18.13
C TRP A 135 -0.36 -2.44 -19.48
N ASN A 136 -0.96 -3.61 -19.70
CA ASN A 136 -1.58 -3.93 -20.98
C ASN A 136 -2.78 -3.02 -21.29
N THR A 137 -3.54 -2.64 -20.26
CA THR A 137 -4.68 -1.73 -20.40
C THR A 137 -4.23 -0.29 -20.63
N CYS A 138 -3.26 0.21 -19.85
CA CYS A 138 -2.93 1.64 -19.82
C CYS A 138 -1.80 2.07 -20.78
N LYS A 139 -0.99 1.16 -21.33
CA LYS A 139 0.27 1.51 -22.03
C LYS A 139 0.15 2.43 -23.25
N ILE A 140 -1.01 2.47 -23.92
CA ILE A 140 -1.24 3.32 -25.11
C ILE A 140 -2.07 4.59 -24.81
N ILE A 141 -2.47 4.78 -23.56
CA ILE A 141 -3.32 5.90 -23.15
C ILE A 141 -2.45 7.03 -22.61
N SER A 142 -2.76 8.26 -23.01
CA SER A 142 -2.09 9.44 -22.46
C SER A 142 -2.58 9.71 -21.05
N ILE A 143 -1.65 9.70 -20.09
CA ILE A 143 -1.92 9.92 -18.67
C ILE A 143 -1.05 11.10 -18.22
N PRO A 144 -1.48 12.37 -18.40
CA PRO A 144 -0.79 13.52 -17.82
C PRO A 144 -0.65 13.36 -16.30
N ASN A 145 0.42 13.91 -15.71
CA ASN A 145 0.69 13.79 -14.27
C ASN A 145 0.69 12.35 -13.75
N SER A 146 1.10 11.39 -14.60
CA SER A 146 1.09 9.98 -14.28
C SER A 146 1.88 9.70 -12.99
N PRO A 147 1.32 8.94 -12.03
CA PRO A 147 2.03 8.52 -10.83
C PRO A 147 3.17 7.53 -11.13
N PHE A 148 3.25 7.05 -12.38
CA PHE A 148 4.34 6.22 -12.89
C PHE A 148 5.50 7.03 -13.49
N ALA A 149 5.34 8.35 -13.66
CA ALA A 149 6.42 9.18 -14.16
C ALA A 149 7.57 9.21 -13.13
N PRO A 150 8.84 9.15 -13.57
CA PRO A 150 9.97 9.31 -12.67
C PRO A 150 9.86 10.66 -11.94
N SER A 151 9.94 10.65 -10.60
CA SER A 151 9.99 11.89 -9.83
C SER A 151 11.27 12.63 -10.20
N LEU A 152 11.15 13.79 -10.85
CA LEU A 152 12.25 14.72 -11.11
C LEU A 152 12.70 15.46 -9.84
N GLU A 153 12.58 14.83 -8.67
CA GLU A 153 13.03 15.40 -7.40
C GLU A 153 14.46 14.91 -7.12
N GLY A 154 15.37 15.36 -7.98
CA GLY A 154 16.80 15.12 -7.92
C GLY A 154 17.55 16.43 -8.09
N GLY A 155 17.73 17.16 -6.98
CA GLY A 155 18.86 18.08 -6.78
C GLY A 155 18.95 19.31 -7.67
N ALA A 156 18.14 20.34 -7.40
CA ALA A 156 18.61 21.72 -7.55
C ALA A 156 19.28 22.15 -6.24
N GLY A 157 20.48 21.61 -5.99
CA GLY A 157 21.38 22.15 -4.96
C GLY A 157 21.96 23.47 -5.46
N GLY A 158 21.86 24.51 -4.62
CA GLY A 158 22.29 25.86 -4.93
C GLY A 158 23.75 25.93 -5.40
N GLY A 159 23.97 26.68 -6.47
CA GLY A 159 25.28 27.18 -6.85
C GLY A 159 25.63 28.39 -6.00
N ALA A 160 26.86 28.36 -5.46
CA ALA A 160 27.56 29.48 -4.84
C ALA A 160 27.79 30.63 -5.83
#